data_AF-A0A1E1WQ65-F1
#
_entry.id   AF-A0A1E1WQ65-F1
#
_cell.length_a   1.000
_cell.length_b   1.000
_cell.length_c   1.000
_cell.angle_alpha   90.00
_cell.angle_beta   90.00
_cell.angle_gamma   90.00
#
_symmetry.space_group_name_H-M   'P 1'
#
loop_
_entity.id
_entity.type
_entity.pdbx_description
1 polymer ?
#
loop_
_entity_poly.entity_id
_entity_poly.type
_entity_poly.pdbx_seq_one_letter_code
_entity_poly.pdbx_strand_id
1 'polypeptide(L)'
;DGDGGAGTLRRVCVWALEPLHRLTWLANIAHAAHHKKGGELASCVHRFVRHGDERVAMLARRLLTALTYPLLLMLTRWLLHGEIDDPFNEFFIESRSGVPIDRMWHDKFRVREWMVPSFMSREQAAQILATGKSVVFMREACADEPAPSDHAHHLHDLLKPTSTDTSEPGSA
;
A
#
# COMPACT_ATOMS: atom_id res chain seq x y z
N ASP A 1 -44.61 12.93 -21.98
CA ASP A 1 -43.90 13.89 -22.85
C ASP A 1 -42.40 13.85 -22.55
N GLY A 2 -41.59 12.96 -23.10
CA GLY A 2 -41.74 12.22 -24.36
C GLY A 2 -41.17 12.98 -25.56
N ASP A 3 -40.15 13.84 -25.38
CA ASP A 3 -39.43 14.46 -26.49
C ASP A 3 -37.93 14.17 -26.39
N GLY A 4 -37.50 13.27 -27.26
CA GLY A 4 -36.10 12.93 -27.45
C GLY A 4 -35.37 14.09 -28.11
N GLY A 5 -34.63 14.86 -27.32
CA GLY A 5 -33.58 15.74 -27.84
C GLY A 5 -32.51 14.88 -28.52
N ALA A 6 -32.72 14.60 -29.81
CA ALA A 6 -31.96 13.68 -30.65
C ALA A 6 -30.47 13.73 -30.34
N GLY A 7 -29.91 12.59 -29.93
CA GLY A 7 -28.49 12.42 -29.66
C GLY A 7 -27.70 12.65 -30.94
N THR A 8 -27.31 13.90 -31.20
CA THR A 8 -26.35 14.18 -32.26
C THR A 8 -25.01 13.59 -31.84
N LEU A 9 -24.26 13.05 -32.80
CA LEU A 9 -22.91 12.54 -32.54
C LEU A 9 -22.04 13.59 -31.84
N ARG A 10 -22.21 14.87 -32.19
CA ARG A 10 -21.52 16.00 -31.54
C ARG A 10 -21.82 16.09 -30.04
N ARG A 11 -23.06 15.89 -29.63
CA ARG A 11 -23.48 15.92 -28.21
C ARG A 11 -22.96 14.69 -27.46
N VAL A 12 -22.96 13.52 -28.09
CA VAL A 12 -22.36 12.29 -27.53
C VAL A 12 -20.84 12.45 -27.36
N CYS A 13 -20.13 13.06 -28.32
CA CYS A 13 -18.70 13.33 -28.21
C CYS A 13 -18.36 14.21 -27.00
N VAL A 14 -19.17 15.25 -26.72
CA VAL A 14 -18.98 16.10 -25.55
C VAL A 14 -19.20 15.31 -24.25
N TRP A 15 -20.23 14.47 -24.18
CA TRP A 15 -20.50 13.62 -23.02
C TRP A 15 -19.43 12.54 -22.82
N ALA A 16 -18.84 12.03 -23.89
CA ALA A 16 -17.81 11.00 -23.85
C ALA A 16 -16.41 11.54 -23.51
N LEU A 17 -16.18 12.86 -23.58
CA LEU A 17 -14.86 13.46 -23.42
C LEU A 17 -14.19 13.09 -22.08
N GLU A 18 -14.89 13.28 -20.96
CA GLU A 18 -14.38 12.94 -19.63
C GLU A 18 -14.20 11.42 -19.42
N PRO A 19 -15.21 10.57 -19.69
CA PRO A 19 -15.07 9.12 -19.57
C PRO A 19 -13.93 8.56 -20.43
N LEU A 20 -13.78 9.02 -21.68
CA LEU A 20 -12.71 8.59 -22.57
C LEU A 20 -11.34 9.03 -22.06
N HIS A 21 -11.21 10.26 -21.56
CA HIS A 21 -9.97 10.72 -20.94
C HIS A 21 -9.59 9.82 -19.75
N ARG A 22 -10.54 9.54 -18.86
CA ARG A 22 -10.32 8.66 -17.70
C ARG A 22 -9.95 7.23 -18.13
N LEU A 23 -10.66 6.65 -19.10
CA LEU A 23 -10.40 5.30 -19.61
C LEU A 23 -9.03 5.22 -20.30
N THR A 24 -8.62 6.26 -21.02
CA THR A 24 -7.31 6.33 -21.67
C THR A 24 -6.20 6.25 -20.63
N TRP A 25 -6.30 7.01 -19.54
CA TRP A 25 -5.30 6.95 -18.48
C TRP A 25 -5.34 5.66 -17.66
N LEU A 26 -6.53 5.09 -17.43
CA LEU A 26 -6.64 3.75 -16.84
C LEU A 26 -5.95 2.70 -17.71
N ALA A 27 -6.14 2.75 -19.03
CA ALA A 27 -5.48 1.85 -19.97
C ALA A 27 -3.96 2.04 -19.95
N ASN A 28 -3.47 3.29 -19.92
CA ASN A 28 -2.04 3.59 -19.83
C ASN A 28 -1.42 3.07 -18.53
N ILE A 29 -2.08 3.29 -17.38
CA ILE A 29 -1.63 2.80 -16.08
C ILE A 29 -1.65 1.27 -16.06
N ALA A 30 -2.70 0.64 -16.57
CA ALA A 30 -2.81 -0.82 -16.65
C ALA A 30 -1.72 -1.44 -17.54
N HIS A 31 -1.43 -0.81 -18.68
CA HIS A 31 -0.34 -1.23 -19.56
C HIS A 31 1.03 -1.10 -18.88
N ALA A 32 1.29 0.01 -18.18
CA ALA A 32 2.54 0.21 -17.44
C ALA A 32 2.69 -0.75 -16.24
N ALA A 33 1.57 -1.13 -15.62
CA ALA A 33 1.48 -2.07 -14.51
C ALA A 33 1.64 -3.54 -14.95
N HIS A 34 1.64 -3.82 -16.25
CA HIS A 34 1.73 -5.17 -16.78
C HIS A 34 2.98 -5.89 -16.28
N HIS A 35 2.82 -7.13 -15.83
CA HIS A 35 3.85 -7.98 -15.19
C HIS A 35 4.47 -7.44 -13.89
N LYS A 36 3.91 -6.39 -13.28
CA LYS A 36 4.38 -5.86 -11.98
C LYS A 36 3.49 -6.38 -10.85
N LYS A 37 4.08 -6.53 -9.67
CA LYS A 37 3.36 -6.97 -8.46
C LYS A 37 3.88 -6.26 -7.21
N GLY A 38 3.10 -6.34 -6.12
CA GLY A 38 3.51 -5.82 -4.83
C GLY A 38 4.04 -4.38 -4.86
N GLY A 39 5.19 -4.16 -4.21
CA GLY A 39 5.80 -2.83 -4.14
C GLY A 39 6.36 -2.29 -5.47
N GLU A 40 6.69 -3.16 -6.43
CA GLU A 40 7.04 -2.72 -7.79
C GLU A 40 5.83 -2.09 -8.50
N LEU A 41 4.65 -2.70 -8.35
CA LEU A 41 3.38 -2.17 -8.86
C LEU A 41 3.02 -0.85 -8.16
N ALA A 42 3.18 -0.77 -6.83
CA ALA A 42 2.95 0.46 -6.09
C ALA A 42 3.86 1.59 -6.60
N SER A 43 5.14 1.31 -6.85
CA SER A 43 6.08 2.26 -7.46
C SER A 43 5.68 2.67 -8.86
N CYS A 44 5.15 1.74 -9.66
CA CYS A 44 4.66 2.02 -11.00
C CYS A 44 3.50 3.01 -10.99
N VAL A 45 2.49 2.78 -10.16
CA VAL A 45 1.32 3.66 -10.04
C VAL A 45 1.69 5.00 -9.41
N HIS A 46 2.60 5.02 -8.43
CA HIS A 46 3.06 6.23 -7.77
C HIS A 46 3.68 7.25 -8.76
N ARG A 47 4.29 6.81 -9.86
CA ARG A 47 4.79 7.72 -10.91
C ARG A 47 3.70 8.64 -11.46
N PHE A 48 2.46 8.16 -11.56
CA PHE A 48 1.32 8.93 -12.07
C PHE A 48 0.70 9.87 -11.02
N VAL A 49 1.05 9.72 -9.74
CA VAL A 49 0.60 10.65 -8.67
C VAL A 49 1.22 12.04 -8.84
N ARG A 50 2.41 12.12 -9.42
CA ARG A 50 3.12 13.38 -9.72
C ARG A 50 2.80 13.95 -11.11
N HIS A 51 1.73 13.47 -11.74
CA HIS A 51 1.31 13.93 -13.06
C HIS A 51 0.79 15.38 -12.99
N GLY A 52 1.06 16.19 -14.02
CA GLY A 52 0.66 17.60 -14.06
C GLY A 52 -0.85 17.82 -14.23
N ASP A 53 -1.55 16.88 -14.86
CA ASP A 53 -3.02 16.84 -14.87
C ASP A 53 -3.57 16.28 -13.56
N GLU A 54 -4.25 17.12 -12.80
CA GLU A 54 -4.83 16.79 -11.48
C GLU A 54 -5.87 15.66 -11.54
N ARG A 55 -6.58 15.51 -12.66
CA ARG A 55 -7.56 14.42 -12.84
C ARG A 55 -6.85 13.07 -12.90
N VAL A 56 -5.69 13.03 -13.57
CA VAL A 56 -4.84 11.84 -13.67
C VAL A 56 -4.17 11.57 -12.33
N ALA A 57 -3.65 12.60 -11.67
CA ALA A 57 -3.03 12.48 -10.36
C ALA A 57 -4.02 11.95 -9.30
N MET A 58 -5.26 12.45 -9.30
CA MET A 58 -6.34 11.97 -8.43
C MET A 58 -6.71 10.50 -8.73
N LEU A 59 -6.81 10.14 -9.99
CA LEU A 59 -7.04 8.74 -10.40
C LEU A 59 -5.93 7.82 -9.88
N ALA A 60 -4.67 8.21 -10.07
CA ALA A 60 -3.50 7.48 -9.59
C ALA A 60 -3.46 7.36 -8.07
N ARG A 61 -3.79 8.44 -7.33
CA ARG A 61 -3.90 8.42 -5.85
C ARG A 61 -4.92 7.39 -5.38
N ARG A 62 -6.12 7.38 -5.98
CA ARG A 62 -7.18 6.42 -5.63
C ARG A 62 -6.75 4.97 -5.86
N LEU A 63 -6.09 4.70 -7.00
CA LEU A 63 -5.56 3.38 -7.29
C LEU A 63 -4.45 3.00 -6.31
N LEU A 64 -3.51 3.92 -6.03
CA LEU A 64 -2.42 3.69 -5.12
C LEU A 64 -2.93 3.35 -3.71
N THR A 65 -3.91 4.09 -3.18
CA THR A 65 -4.52 3.80 -1.87
C THR A 65 -5.07 2.37 -1.81
N ALA A 66 -5.81 1.94 -2.83
CA ALA A 66 -6.36 0.58 -2.88
C ALA A 66 -5.24 -0.49 -2.97
N LEU A 67 -4.21 -0.25 -3.79
CA LEU A 67 -3.08 -1.16 -3.96
C LEU A 67 -2.19 -1.26 -2.73
N THR A 68 -2.06 -0.18 -1.95
CA THR A 68 -1.22 -0.17 -0.74
C THR A 68 -1.88 -0.87 0.44
N TYR A 69 -3.21 -1.05 0.46
CA TYR A 69 -3.90 -1.71 1.56
C TYR A 69 -3.36 -3.12 1.89
N PRO A 70 -3.25 -4.07 0.93
CA PRO A 70 -2.67 -5.38 1.22
C PRO A 70 -1.20 -5.30 1.66
N LEU A 71 -0.42 -4.36 1.11
CA LEU A 71 0.96 -4.14 1.53
C LEU A 71 1.05 -3.65 2.99
N LEU A 72 0.15 -2.74 3.38
CA LEU A 72 0.05 -2.24 4.75
C LEU A 72 -0.39 -3.36 5.70
N LEU A 73 -1.27 -4.27 5.29
CA LEU A 73 -1.67 -5.40 6.11
C LEU A 73 -0.48 -6.33 6.41
N MET A 74 0.32 -6.65 5.39
CA MET A 74 1.57 -7.41 5.56
C MET A 74 2.57 -6.65 6.44
N LEU A 75 2.68 -5.34 6.28
CA LEU A 75 3.53 -4.48 7.11
C LEU A 75 3.09 -4.50 8.59
N THR A 76 1.80 -4.37 8.87
CA THR A 76 1.25 -4.41 10.22
C THR A 76 1.47 -5.78 10.86
N ARG A 77 1.27 -6.86 10.12
CA ARG A 77 1.59 -8.23 10.56
C ARG A 77 3.06 -8.35 10.96
N TRP A 78 3.96 -7.85 10.11
CA TRP A 78 5.40 -7.87 10.41
C TRP A 78 5.76 -7.02 11.63
N LEU A 79 5.23 -5.80 11.72
CA LEU A 79 5.61 -4.84 12.77
C LEU A 79 5.02 -5.14 14.14
N LEU A 80 3.82 -5.73 14.22
CA LEU A 80 3.15 -6.01 15.50
C LEU A 80 3.30 -7.47 15.92
N HIS A 81 3.44 -8.37 14.95
CA HIS A 81 3.42 -9.81 15.21
C HIS A 81 4.71 -10.50 14.74
N GLY A 82 5.60 -9.85 14.01
CA GLY A 82 6.83 -10.49 13.51
C GLY A 82 6.56 -11.64 12.52
N GLU A 83 5.36 -11.67 11.93
CA GLU A 83 4.93 -12.72 11.00
C GLU A 83 5.00 -12.22 9.56
N ILE A 84 5.41 -13.11 8.65
CA ILE A 84 5.39 -12.87 7.21
C ILE A 84 4.51 -13.94 6.57
N ASP A 85 3.37 -13.51 6.04
CA ASP A 85 2.46 -14.31 5.23
C ASP A 85 2.40 -13.69 3.83
N ASP A 86 3.22 -14.24 2.92
CA ASP A 86 3.43 -13.70 1.57
C ASP A 86 3.42 -14.81 0.49
N PRO A 87 2.25 -15.44 0.23
CA PRO A 87 2.14 -16.54 -0.74
C PRO A 87 2.43 -16.11 -2.18
N PHE A 88 2.28 -14.82 -2.50
CA PHE A 88 2.42 -14.28 -3.86
C PHE A 88 3.73 -13.54 -4.10
N ASN A 89 4.62 -13.47 -3.09
CA ASN A 89 5.89 -12.77 -3.17
C ASN A 89 5.74 -11.29 -3.53
N GLU A 90 4.88 -10.57 -2.80
CA GLU A 90 4.52 -9.16 -3.02
C GLU A 90 5.15 -8.21 -1.99
N PHE A 91 5.52 -8.71 -0.81
CA PHE A 91 6.06 -7.88 0.26
C PHE A 91 7.52 -7.47 -0.01
N PHE A 92 8.01 -6.37 0.56
CA PHE A 92 9.42 -6.01 0.36
C PHE A 92 10.36 -6.70 1.36
N ILE A 93 9.83 -7.44 2.34
CA ILE A 93 10.62 -8.28 3.25
C ILE A 93 10.34 -9.74 2.91
N GLU A 94 11.39 -10.54 2.79
CA GLU A 94 11.31 -11.97 2.56
C GLU A 94 11.81 -12.76 3.77
N SER A 95 11.24 -13.96 3.96
CA SER A 95 11.71 -14.97 4.91
C SER A 95 12.38 -16.10 4.13
N ARG A 96 13.66 -16.35 4.39
CA ARG A 96 14.44 -17.42 3.76
C ARG A 96 14.32 -18.70 4.58
N SER A 97 13.94 -19.79 3.91
CA SER A 97 13.94 -21.13 4.49
C SER A 97 15.34 -21.73 4.53
N GLY A 98 15.58 -22.66 5.46
CA GLY A 98 16.84 -23.40 5.56
C GLY A 98 18.02 -22.63 6.18
N VAL A 99 17.77 -21.49 6.82
CA VAL A 99 18.80 -20.78 7.59
C VAL A 99 18.96 -21.45 8.96
N PRO A 100 20.17 -21.87 9.36
CA PRO A 100 20.40 -22.47 10.65
C PRO A 100 20.21 -21.45 11.79
N ILE A 101 19.83 -21.94 12.98
CA ILE A 101 19.40 -21.13 14.13
C ILE A 101 20.47 -20.11 14.55
N ASP A 102 21.75 -20.47 14.45
CA ASP A 102 22.90 -19.61 14.76
C ASP A 102 22.98 -18.36 13.89
N ARG A 103 22.52 -18.44 12.63
CA ARG A 103 22.52 -17.31 11.67
C ARG A 103 21.15 -16.71 11.42
N MET A 104 20.13 -17.25 12.06
CA MET A 104 18.73 -16.87 11.85
C MET A 104 18.53 -15.35 11.91
N TRP A 105 19.09 -14.67 12.92
CA TRP A 105 18.91 -13.23 13.14
C TRP A 105 19.54 -12.34 12.06
N HIS A 106 20.50 -12.87 11.30
CA HIS A 106 21.19 -12.16 10.23
C HIS A 106 20.66 -12.52 8.84
N ASP A 107 20.34 -13.79 8.63
CA ASP A 107 20.11 -14.32 7.27
C ASP A 107 18.67 -14.75 6.99
N LYS A 108 17.82 -14.96 8.00
CA LYS A 108 16.43 -15.41 7.82
C LYS A 108 15.57 -14.33 7.16
N PHE A 109 15.74 -13.07 7.55
CA PHE A 109 14.91 -11.96 7.05
C PHE A 109 15.75 -10.96 6.26
N ARG A 110 15.31 -10.62 5.05
CA ARG A 110 16.01 -9.67 4.17
C ARG A 110 15.03 -8.74 3.45
N VAL A 111 15.52 -7.56 3.08
CA VAL A 111 14.80 -6.63 2.21
C VAL A 111 15.04 -7.00 0.75
N ARG A 112 13.97 -7.15 0.00
CA ARG A 112 13.95 -7.23 -1.46
C ARG A 112 13.98 -5.81 -2.01
N GLU A 113 15.17 -5.29 -2.29
CA GLU A 113 15.38 -3.90 -2.74
C GLU A 113 14.51 -3.50 -3.94
N TRP A 114 14.27 -4.43 -4.87
CA TRP A 114 13.44 -4.23 -6.06
C TRP A 114 11.93 -4.15 -5.77
N MET A 115 11.51 -4.55 -4.57
CA MET A 115 10.12 -4.46 -4.09
C MET A 115 9.90 -3.27 -3.15
N VAL A 116 10.94 -2.50 -2.80
CA VAL A 116 10.75 -1.32 -1.94
C VAL A 116 9.99 -0.25 -2.73
N PRO A 117 8.81 0.20 -2.24
CA PRO A 117 8.05 1.22 -2.95
C PRO A 117 8.84 2.53 -3.10
N SER A 118 8.76 3.18 -4.26
CA SER A 118 9.52 4.40 -4.58
C SER A 118 9.27 5.61 -3.66
N PHE A 119 8.22 5.57 -2.84
CA PHE A 119 7.90 6.58 -1.83
C PHE A 119 8.44 6.23 -0.43
N MET A 120 9.14 5.11 -0.30
CA MET A 120 9.83 4.67 0.92
C MET A 120 11.34 4.69 0.69
N SER A 121 12.09 5.23 1.64
CA SER A 121 13.55 5.24 1.58
C SER A 121 14.14 3.87 1.98
N ARG A 122 15.39 3.62 1.60
CA ARG A 122 16.10 2.38 1.99
C ARG A 122 16.30 2.31 3.50
N GLU A 123 16.55 3.46 4.14
CA GLU A 123 16.69 3.58 5.58
C GLU A 123 15.39 3.22 6.29
N GLN A 124 14.24 3.68 5.77
CA GLN A 124 12.93 3.31 6.30
C GLN A 124 12.67 1.80 6.15
N ALA A 125 12.99 1.21 4.99
CA ALA A 125 12.85 -0.22 4.78
C ALA A 125 13.75 -1.03 5.74
N ALA A 126 14.99 -0.58 5.96
CA ALA A 126 15.92 -1.20 6.90
C ALA A 126 15.43 -1.08 8.35
N GLN A 127 14.86 0.08 8.73
CA GLN A 127 14.26 0.29 10.04
C GLN A 127 13.07 -0.64 10.25
N ILE A 128 12.17 -0.78 9.27
CA ILE A 128 11.03 -1.70 9.35
C ILE A 128 11.51 -3.15 9.51
N LEU A 129 12.54 -3.57 8.77
CA LEU A 129 13.14 -4.88 8.93
C LEU A 129 13.67 -5.07 10.36
N ALA A 130 14.42 -4.09 10.88
CA ALA A 130 14.96 -4.14 12.23
C ALA A 130 13.86 -4.25 13.30
N THR A 131 12.81 -3.43 13.19
CA THR A 131 11.67 -3.43 14.12
C THR A 131 10.98 -4.79 14.17
N GLY A 132 10.62 -5.37 13.01
CA GLY A 132 9.97 -6.69 13.03
C GLY A 132 10.90 -7.81 13.50
N LYS A 133 12.21 -7.74 13.23
CA LYS A 133 13.20 -8.67 13.83
C LYS A 133 13.22 -8.58 15.36
N SER A 134 13.11 -7.37 15.93
CA SER A 134 13.00 -7.20 17.39
C SER A 134 11.73 -7.83 17.94
N VAL A 135 10.61 -7.78 17.22
CA VAL A 135 9.36 -8.47 17.62
C VAL A 135 9.50 -9.98 17.57
N VAL A 136 10.09 -10.52 16.50
CA VAL A 136 10.40 -11.95 16.40
C VAL A 136 11.30 -12.39 17.56
N PHE A 137 12.32 -11.58 17.88
CA PHE A 137 13.22 -11.83 19.01
C PHE A 137 12.48 -11.87 20.34
N MET A 138 11.61 -10.89 20.62
CA MET A 138 10.83 -10.88 21.86
C MET A 138 9.93 -12.13 21.97
N ARG A 139 9.29 -12.54 20.88
CA ARG A 139 8.46 -13.75 20.89
C ARG A 139 9.26 -15.03 21.16
N GLU A 140 10.35 -15.23 20.44
CA GLU A 140 11.12 -16.48 20.52
C GLU A 140 12.00 -16.56 21.77
N ALA A 141 12.59 -15.44 22.21
CA ALA A 141 13.45 -15.40 23.38
C ALA A 141 12.70 -15.25 24.70
N CYS A 142 11.54 -14.57 24.70
CA CYS A 142 10.76 -14.29 25.92
C CYS A 142 9.48 -15.14 26.05
N ALA A 143 9.19 -16.02 25.09
CA ALA A 143 7.96 -16.83 25.05
C ALA A 143 6.67 -16.00 25.18
N ASP A 144 6.68 -14.79 24.63
CA ASP A 144 5.54 -13.89 24.65
C ASP A 144 4.49 -14.38 23.64
N GLU A 145 3.43 -15.03 24.13
CA GLU A 145 2.35 -15.51 23.28
C GLU A 145 1.44 -14.34 22.90
N PRO A 146 1.36 -14.00 21.60
CA PRO A 146 0.50 -12.93 21.14
C PRO A 146 -0.99 -13.29 21.31
N ALA A 147 -1.81 -12.31 21.67
CA ALA A 147 -3.26 -12.44 21.59
C ALA A 147 -3.72 -12.75 20.15
N PRO A 148 -4.87 -13.44 19.97
CA PRO A 148 -5.41 -13.74 18.64
C PRO A 148 -5.54 -12.46 17.81
N SER A 149 -4.88 -12.45 16.67
CA SER A 149 -4.48 -11.24 15.98
C SER A 149 -5.44 -10.90 14.83
N ASP A 150 -6.37 -9.98 15.09
CA ASP A 150 -7.14 -9.35 14.03
C ASP A 150 -6.36 -8.18 13.42
N HIS A 151 -5.46 -8.52 12.51
CA HIS A 151 -4.56 -7.56 11.86
C HIS A 151 -5.31 -6.50 11.04
N ALA A 152 -6.49 -6.85 10.51
CA ALA A 152 -7.32 -5.91 9.76
C ALA A 152 -7.89 -4.85 10.71
N HIS A 153 -8.39 -5.26 11.89
CA HIS A 153 -8.82 -4.32 12.93
C HIS A 153 -7.69 -3.39 13.38
N HIS A 154 -6.50 -3.93 13.69
CA HIS A 154 -5.36 -3.09 14.10
C HIS A 154 -4.96 -2.08 13.01
N LEU A 155 -4.94 -2.49 11.75
CA LEU A 155 -4.66 -1.59 10.64
C LEU A 155 -5.77 -0.54 10.48
N HIS A 156 -7.03 -0.92 10.63
CA HIS A 156 -8.14 0.03 10.60
C HIS A 156 -8.06 1.04 11.74
N ASP A 157 -7.68 0.62 12.95
CA ASP A 157 -7.47 1.50 14.09
C ASP A 157 -6.32 2.49 13.86
N LEU A 158 -5.23 2.05 13.24
CA LEU A 158 -4.12 2.93 12.85
C LEU A 158 -4.48 3.93 11.75
N LEU A 159 -5.39 3.57 10.84
CA LEU A 159 -5.82 4.43 9.74
C LEU A 159 -6.97 5.37 10.12
N LYS A 160 -7.57 5.23 11.30
CA LYS A 160 -8.57 6.19 11.78
C LYS A 160 -7.89 7.56 11.91
N PRO A 161 -8.47 8.64 11.33
CA PRO A 161 -7.93 9.97 11.51
C PRO A 161 -7.95 10.28 13.01
N THR A 162 -6.79 10.58 13.58
CA THR A 162 -6.71 11.14 14.94
C THR A 162 -7.51 12.43 14.91
N SER A 163 -8.69 12.44 15.55
CA SER A 163 -9.42 13.66 15.84
C SER A 163 -8.50 14.53 16.70
N THR A 164 -7.81 15.47 16.08
CA THR A 164 -7.11 16.54 16.79
C THR A 164 -8.16 17.31 17.58
N ASP A 165 -8.01 17.28 18.90
CA ASP A 165 -8.74 18.09 19.87
C ASP A 165 -8.87 19.53 19.37
N THR A 166 -10.10 19.92 18.99
CA THR A 166 -10.48 21.33 19.05
C THR A 166 -10.84 21.59 20.50
N SER A 167 -9.84 21.92 21.32
CA SER A 167 -10.10 22.54 22.62
C SER A 167 -10.60 23.95 22.34
N GLU A 168 -11.91 24.16 22.49
CA GLU A 168 -12.51 25.49 22.57
C GLU A 168 -11.81 26.29 23.68
N PRO A 169 -11.37 27.54 23.44
CA PRO A 169 -10.97 28.41 24.52
C PRO A 169 -12.23 28.82 25.28
N GLY A 170 -12.23 28.58 26.60
CA GLY A 170 -13.36 28.85 27.48
C GLY A 170 -13.89 30.27 27.36
N SER A 171 -15.23 30.37 27.37
CA SER A 171 -15.95 31.61 27.61
C SER A 171 -15.54 32.21 28.96
N ALA A 172 -15.03 33.43 28.92
CA ALA A 172 -15.02 34.38 30.03
C ALA A 172 -15.89 35.57 29.62
#